data_AF-A0A061NDK0-F1
#
_entry.id   AF-A0A061NDK0-F1
#
_cell.length_a   1.000
_cell.length_b   1.000
_cell.length_c   1.000
_cell.angle_alpha   90.00
_cell.angle_beta   90.00
_cell.angle_gamma   90.00
#
_symmetry.space_group_name_H-M   'P 1'
#
loop_
_entity.id
_entity.type
_entity.pdbx_description
1 polymer ?
#
loop_
_entity_poly.entity_id
_entity_poly.type
_entity_poly.pdbx_seq_one_letter_code
_entity_poly.pdbx_strand_id
1 'polypeptide(L)'
;MLFAVTDPELKSNRKGGITCFFVETDSVGFSVDSAIPVMGDLGGEAGIISLDHLHVPEENIVGELHMGFTRAINGINTGRLGMSGKCIGSANGH
;
A
#
# COMPACT_ATOMS: atom_id res chain seq x y z
N MET A 1 -3.28 3.77 1.66
CA MET A 1 -1.96 3.86 2.34
C MET A 1 -0.90 3.94 1.27
N LEU A 2 -0.04 4.96 1.33
CA LEU A 2 1.06 5.19 0.40
C LEU A 2 2.38 4.89 1.09
N PHE A 3 3.33 4.27 0.41
CA PHE A 3 4.69 4.09 0.92
C PHE A 3 5.67 4.83 0.02
N ALA A 4 6.44 5.75 0.60
CA ALA A 4 7.44 6.50 -0.13
C ALA A 4 8.80 6.43 0.55
N VAL A 5 9.86 6.48 -0.24
CA VAL A 5 11.23 6.56 0.27
C VAL A 5 11.46 7.99 0.75
N THR A 6 11.65 8.15 2.04
CA THR A 6 11.91 9.43 2.70
C THR A 6 13.39 9.63 3.04
N ASP A 7 14.15 8.55 3.17
CA ASP A 7 15.60 8.61 3.38
C ASP A 7 16.28 7.51 2.54
N PRO A 8 16.98 7.88 1.45
CA PRO A 8 17.64 6.92 0.58
C PRO A 8 18.88 6.28 1.20
N GLU A 9 19.57 6.94 2.14
CA GLU A 9 20.77 6.40 2.79
C GLU A 9 20.39 5.32 3.81
N LEU A 10 19.36 5.57 4.62
CA LEU A 10 18.81 4.57 5.54
C LEU A 10 18.24 3.37 4.79
N LYS A 11 17.60 3.61 3.63
CA LYS A 11 17.13 2.54 2.72
C LYS A 11 18.28 1.70 2.18
N SER A 12 19.35 2.34 1.69
CA SER A 12 20.51 1.64 1.14
C SER A 12 21.16 0.72 2.18
N ASN A 13 21.22 1.19 3.43
CA ASN A 13 21.74 0.42 4.56
C ASN A 13 20.74 -0.59 5.16
N ARG A 14 19.54 -0.74 4.58
CA ARG A 14 18.45 -1.61 5.08
C ARG A 14 18.07 -1.34 6.55
N LYS A 15 18.30 -0.12 7.04
CA LYS A 15 17.99 0.30 8.41
C LYS A 15 16.64 1.00 8.54
N GLY A 16 15.94 1.21 7.42
CA GLY A 16 14.68 1.95 7.37
C GLY A 16 14.60 2.77 6.10
N GLY A 17 14.09 3.99 6.20
CA GLY A 17 14.09 5.00 5.12
C GLY A 17 12.84 5.04 4.27
N ILE A 18 11.85 4.17 4.55
CA ILE A 18 10.53 4.20 3.93
C ILE A 18 9.52 4.62 4.98
N THR A 19 8.67 5.58 4.63
CA THR A 19 7.59 6.06 5.51
C THR A 19 6.23 5.67 4.93
N CYS A 20 5.30 5.33 5.82
CA CYS A 20 3.91 5.07 5.47
C CYS A 20 3.12 6.37 5.64
N PHE A 21 2.35 6.73 4.63
CA PHE A 21 1.50 7.91 4.63
C PHE A 21 0.04 7.49 4.42
N PHE A 22 -0.84 8.12 5.19
CA PHE A 22 -2.26 8.10 4.92
C PHE A 22 -2.61 9.29 4.03
N VAL A 23 -3.09 9.01 2.82
CA VAL A 23 -3.46 10.03 1.85
C VAL A 23 -4.90 9.80 1.49
N GLU A 24 -5.69 10.86 1.52
CA GLU A 24 -7.09 10.83 1.11
C GLU A 24 -7.19 10.86 -0.43
N THR A 25 -8.15 10.15 -0.99
CA THR A 25 -8.28 10.00 -2.45
C THR A 25 -8.73 11.29 -3.15
N ASP A 26 -9.16 12.29 -2.39
CA ASP A 26 -9.51 13.65 -2.83
C ASP A 26 -8.35 14.65 -2.67
N SER A 27 -7.20 14.20 -2.16
CA SER A 27 -6.02 15.06 -2.02
C SER A 27 -5.56 15.60 -3.37
N VAL A 28 -5.23 16.89 -3.41
CA VAL A 28 -4.72 17.54 -4.63
C VAL A 28 -3.43 16.85 -5.07
N GLY A 29 -3.40 16.38 -6.31
CA GLY A 29 -2.28 15.61 -6.86
C GLY A 29 -2.43 14.09 -6.76
N PHE A 30 -3.55 13.59 -6.22
CA PHE A 30 -3.94 12.17 -6.28
C PHE A 30 -4.99 11.97 -7.38
N SER A 31 -4.72 11.10 -8.35
CA SER A 31 -5.69 10.71 -9.39
C SER A 31 -5.75 9.20 -9.56
N VAL A 32 -6.93 8.71 -9.90
CA VAL A 32 -7.14 7.32 -10.34
C VAL A 32 -7.29 7.34 -11.85
N ASP A 33 -6.24 6.95 -12.57
CA ASP A 33 -6.17 7.09 -14.02
C ASP A 33 -6.97 6.01 -14.76
N SER A 34 -7.06 4.81 -14.20
CA SER A 34 -7.82 3.73 -14.83
C SER A 34 -8.07 2.58 -13.86
N ALA A 35 -9.27 2.00 -13.88
CA ALA A 35 -9.52 0.70 -13.26
C ALA A 35 -9.20 -0.40 -14.29
N ILE A 36 -8.22 -1.24 -13.97
CA ILE A 36 -7.84 -2.42 -14.75
C ILE A 36 -8.83 -3.55 -14.40
N PRO A 37 -9.64 -4.02 -15.36
CA PRO A 37 -10.50 -5.18 -15.12
C PRO A 37 -9.63 -6.43 -14.95
N VAL A 38 -9.76 -7.10 -13.80
CA VAL A 38 -9.01 -8.31 -13.49
C VAL A 38 -9.78 -9.53 -13.99
N MET A 39 -9.14 -10.43 -14.72
CA MET A 39 -9.76 -11.71 -15.11
C MET A 39 -9.86 -12.65 -13.90
N GLY A 40 -11.08 -13.08 -13.55
CA GLY A 40 -11.34 -14.12 -12.55
C GLY A 40 -11.76 -13.63 -11.16
N ASP A 41 -11.58 -12.35 -10.83
CA ASP A 41 -12.10 -11.74 -9.59
C ASP A 41 -12.88 -10.47 -9.94
N LEU A 42 -14.14 -10.65 -10.36
CA LEU A 42 -15.07 -9.60 -10.81
C LEU A 42 -15.36 -8.51 -9.74
N GLY A 43 -14.88 -8.68 -8.50
CA GLY A 43 -14.94 -7.68 -7.43
C GLY A 43 -13.58 -7.09 -7.03
N GLY A 44 -12.48 -7.52 -7.65
CA GLY A 44 -11.17 -6.96 -7.45
C GLY A 44 -10.93 -5.79 -8.40
N GLU A 45 -11.28 -4.57 -7.97
CA GLU A 45 -10.90 -3.37 -8.71
C GLU A 45 -9.40 -3.12 -8.51
N ALA A 46 -8.59 -3.57 -9.47
CA ALA A 46 -7.22 -3.09 -9.61
C ALA A 46 -7.27 -1.77 -10.38
N GLY A 47 -6.44 -0.80 -10.03
CA GLY A 47 -6.40 0.47 -10.75
C GLY A 47 -5.01 1.06 -10.78
N ILE A 48 -4.77 1.92 -11.76
CA ILE A 48 -3.57 2.75 -11.84
C ILE A 48 -3.87 4.03 -11.07
N ILE A 49 -3.04 4.30 -10.07
CA ILE A 49 -3.08 5.52 -9.28
C ILE A 49 -1.88 6.36 -9.70
N SER A 50 -2.14 7.61 -10.07
CA SER A 50 -1.12 8.61 -10.39
C SER A 50 -1.01 9.66 -9.31
N LEU A 51 0.22 10.07 -9.05
CA LEU A 51 0.58 10.99 -7.97
C LEU A 51 1.43 12.09 -8.60
N ASP A 52 0.84 13.26 -8.81
CA ASP A 52 1.51 14.41 -9.40
C ASP A 52 1.50 15.59 -8.43
N HIS A 53 2.69 16.02 -7.99
CA HIS A 53 2.86 17.10 -7.01
C HIS A 53 2.00 16.97 -5.74
N LEU A 54 1.68 15.74 -5.34
CA LEU A 54 0.92 15.45 -4.13
C LEU A 54 1.70 15.92 -2.89
N HIS A 55 1.13 16.89 -2.17
CA HIS A 55 1.67 17.36 -0.91
C HIS A 55 1.04 16.58 0.25
N VAL A 56 1.86 15.94 1.08
CA VAL A 56 1.41 15.18 2.25
C VAL A 56 2.01 15.80 3.51
N PRO A 57 1.19 16.31 4.45
CA PRO A 57 1.70 16.87 5.69
C PRO A 57 2.26 15.78 6.62
N GLU A 58 3.16 16.16 7.54
CA GLU A 58 3.79 15.21 8.47
C GLU A 58 2.79 14.52 9.41
N GLU A 59 1.66 15.16 9.71
CA GLU A 59 0.58 14.59 10.53
C GLU A 59 -0.08 13.35 9.90
N ASN A 60 0.05 13.21 8.58
CA ASN A 60 -0.46 12.05 7.84
C ASN A 60 0.53 10.86 7.84
N ILE A 61 1.66 10.98 8.54
CA ILE A 61 2.60 9.87 8.74
C ILE A 61 1.94 8.84 9.66
N VAL A 62 1.80 7.61 9.15
CA VAL A 62 1.29 6.50 9.94
C VAL A 62 2.44 5.81 10.65
N GLY A 63 2.58 6.11 11.94
CA GLY A 63 3.61 5.56 12.81
C GLY A 63 4.82 6.49 12.92
N GLU A 64 6.02 5.96 12.68
CA GLU A 64 7.27 6.71 12.82
C GLU A 64 7.90 6.97 11.44
N LEU A 65 8.45 8.18 11.29
CA LEU A 65 9.22 8.58 10.12
C LEU A 65 10.36 7.56 9.88
N HIS A 66 10.56 7.18 8.61
CA HIS A 66 11.54 6.20 8.14
C HIS A 66 11.30 4.73 8.57
N MET A 67 10.29 4.46 9.39
CA MET A 67 10.01 3.12 9.95
C MET A 67 8.72 2.48 9.39
N GLY A 68 8.19 3.02 8.30
CA GLY A 68 6.98 2.53 7.63
C GLY A 68 7.12 1.12 7.06
N PHE A 69 8.33 0.70 6.67
CA PHE A 69 8.57 -0.63 6.09
C PHE A 69 8.27 -1.77 7.06
N THR A 70 8.67 -1.64 8.33
CA THR A 70 8.43 -2.67 9.36
C THR A 70 6.93 -2.84 9.64
N ARG A 71 6.16 -1.76 9.59
CA ARG A 71 4.70 -1.79 9.72
C ARG A 71 4.03 -2.37 8.46
N ALA A 72 4.52 -2.02 7.27
CA ALA A 72 4.02 -2.53 5.99
C ALA A 72 4.14 -4.05 5.87
N ILE A 73 5.30 -4.62 6.24
CA ILE A 73 5.53 -6.07 6.24
C ILE A 73 4.53 -6.79 7.15
N ASN A 74 4.22 -6.22 8.32
CA ASN A 74 3.21 -6.79 9.21
C ASN A 74 1.82 -6.79 8.56
N GLY A 75 1.41 -5.68 7.94
CA GLY A 75 0.14 -5.60 7.21
C GLY A 75 0.05 -6.58 6.03
N ILE A 76 1.13 -6.71 5.25
CA ILE A 76 1.22 -7.68 4.15
C ILE A 76 1.17 -9.12 4.68
N ASN A 77 1.83 -9.43 5.79
CA ASN A 77 1.78 -10.75 6.40
C ASN A 77 0.35 -11.13 6.84
N THR A 78 -0.40 -10.18 7.41
CA THR A 78 -1.82 -10.38 7.72
C THR A 78 -2.65 -10.57 6.46
N GLY A 79 -2.44 -9.75 5.42
CA GLY A 79 -3.13 -9.90 4.13
C GLY A 79 -2.86 -11.24 3.44
N ARG A 80 -1.63 -11.77 3.54
CA ARG A 80 -1.26 -13.10 3.01
C ARG A 80 -2.02 -14.23 3.71
N LEU A 81 -2.19 -14.16 5.03
CA LEU A 81 -2.99 -15.14 5.77
C LEU A 81 -4.47 -15.10 5.32
N GLY A 82 -5.02 -13.90 5.09
CA GLY A 82 -6.37 -13.72 4.54
C GLY A 82 -6.52 -14.32 3.14
N MET A 83 -5.54 -14.13 2.25
CA MET A 83 -5.55 -14.76 0.92
C MET A 83 -5.42 -16.28 0.99
N SER A 84 -4.57 -16.84 1.85
CA SER A 84 -4.50 -18.29 2.07
C SER A 84 -5.84 -18.87 2.55
N GLY A 85 -6.57 -18.14 3.40
CA GLY A 85 -7.92 -18.51 3.83
C GLY A 85 -8.93 -18.55 2.67
N LYS A 86 -8.91 -17.54 1.79
CA LYS A 86 -9.75 -17.54 0.57
C LYS A 86 -9.45 -18.75 -0.32
N CYS A 87 -8.17 -19.08 -0.53
CA CYS A 87 -7.77 -20.22 -1.36
C CYS A 87 -8.26 -21.56 -0.79
N ILE A 88 -8.18 -21.78 0.53
CA ILE A 88 -8.67 -23.01 1.17
C ILE A 88 -10.21 -23.07 1.14
N GLY A 89 -10.89 -21.95 1.37
CA GLY A 89 -12.36 -21.87 1.28
C GLY A 89 -12.88 -22.17 -0.12
N SER A 90 -12.21 -21.69 -1.17
CA SER A 90 -12.55 -22.02 -2.56
C SER A 90 -12.22 -23.48 -2.93
N ALA A 91 -11.24 -24.10 -2.28
CA ALA A 91 -10.88 -25.51 -2.52
C ALA A 91 -11.80 -26.51 -1.80
N ASN A 92 -12.33 -26.16 -0.62
CA ASN A 92 -13.24 -27.00 0.17
C ASN A 92 -14.73 -26.73 -0.10
N GLY A 93 -15.04 -25.90 -1.11
CA GLY A 93 -16.39 -25.56 -1.55
C GLY A 93 -16.86 -26.34 -2.78
N HIS A 94 -16.37 -27.57 -2.98
CA HIS A 94 -16.94 -28.58 -3.88
C HIS A 94 -17.38 -29.79 -3.05
#